data_AF-A0A973W3M1-F1
#
_entry.id   AF-A0A973W3M1-F1
#
_cell.length_a   1.000
_cell.length_b   1.000
_cell.length_c   1.000
_cell.angle_alpha   90.00
_cell.angle_beta   90.00
_cell.angle_gamma   90.00
#
_symmetry.space_group_name_H-M   'P 1'
#
loop_
_entity.id
_entity.type
_entity.pdbx_description
1 polymer ?
#
loop_
_entity_poly.entity_id
_entity_poly.type
_entity_poly.pdbx_seq_one_letter_code
_entity_poly.pdbx_strand_id
1 'polypeptide(L)'
;MIGSTLFALASSALLYLLPASPVDRTLRGTFRFLQGHAYLIPVKYFSGELNAARLYEDDRPLGPANSDRREIETKGAGRFELHRDTTNWFGPVLVFSTSDNTDPNKNGRKYRLE
;
A
#
# COMPACT_ATOMS: atom_id res chain seq x y z
N MET A 1 29.59 -16.92 45.01
CA MET A 1 28.61 -15.91 44.54
C MET A 1 29.38 -14.80 43.83
N ILE A 2 29.69 -14.96 42.54
CA ILE A 2 30.35 -13.93 41.74
C ILE A 2 29.61 -13.83 40.40
N GLY A 3 28.83 -12.75 40.27
CA GLY A 3 28.83 -11.93 39.05
C GLY A 3 28.13 -12.46 37.81
N SER A 4 26.85 -12.82 37.89
CA SER A 4 25.97 -12.91 36.72
C SER A 4 25.55 -11.51 36.24
N THR A 5 26.50 -10.71 35.74
CA THR A 5 26.22 -9.35 35.21
C THR A 5 26.95 -9.05 33.89
N LEU A 6 27.30 -10.07 33.10
CA LEU A 6 27.96 -9.89 31.80
C LEU A 6 27.14 -10.31 30.57
N PHE A 7 25.80 -10.38 30.68
CA PHE A 7 24.93 -10.85 29.59
C PHE A 7 23.86 -9.84 29.11
N ALA A 8 23.92 -8.58 29.53
CA ALA A 8 22.86 -7.59 29.22
C ALA A 8 23.23 -6.47 28.24
N LEU A 9 24.51 -6.30 27.86
CA LEU A 9 24.93 -5.15 27.02
C LEU A 9 25.15 -5.49 25.54
N ALA A 10 25.32 -6.76 25.17
CA ALA A 10 25.47 -7.15 23.77
C ALA A 10 24.14 -7.11 22.98
N SER A 11 22.99 -7.16 23.66
CA SER A 11 21.67 -7.21 23.00
C SER A 11 21.19 -5.87 22.43
N SER A 12 21.75 -4.72 22.86
CA SER A 12 21.25 -3.41 22.42
C SER A 12 21.93 -2.90 21.15
N ALA A 13 23.23 -3.19 20.96
CA ALA A 13 23.96 -2.79 19.76
C ALA A 13 23.52 -3.55 18.50
N LEU A 14 22.99 -4.77 18.65
CA LEU A 14 22.55 -5.61 17.53
C LEU A 14 21.39 -4.99 16.73
N LEU A 15 20.50 -4.23 17.38
CA LEU A 15 19.40 -3.54 16.68
C LEU A 15 19.87 -2.37 15.81
N TYR A 16 20.98 -1.72 16.17
CA TYR A 16 21.57 -0.64 15.36
C TYR A 16 22.37 -1.14 14.15
N LEU A 17 22.71 -2.43 14.13
CA LEU A 17 23.40 -3.08 13.01
C LEU A 17 22.43 -3.62 11.95
N LEU A 18 21.11 -3.65 12.24
CA LEU A 18 20.12 -4.01 11.24
C LEU A 18 19.98 -2.86 10.25
N PRO A 19 20.20 -3.09 8.94
CA PRO A 19 19.87 -2.08 7.94
C PRO A 19 18.39 -1.76 8.06
N ALA A 20 18.01 -0.50 7.87
CA ALA A 20 16.62 -0.11 7.80
C ALA A 20 15.94 -1.00 6.74
N SER A 21 14.96 -1.81 7.17
CA SER A 21 14.22 -2.66 6.23
C SER A 21 13.61 -1.76 5.17
N PRO A 22 13.81 -2.04 3.87
CA PRO A 22 13.20 -1.23 2.83
C PRO A 22 11.68 -1.22 3.06
N VAL A 23 11.06 -0.05 2.91
CA VAL A 23 9.61 0.09 3.02
C VAL A 23 8.99 -0.82 1.95
N ASP A 24 8.23 -1.82 2.37
CA ASP A 24 7.49 -2.66 1.42
C ASP A 24 6.35 -1.83 0.84
N ARG A 25 6.56 -1.38 -0.40
CA ARG A 25 5.60 -0.60 -1.18
C ARG A 25 4.55 -1.49 -1.85
N THR A 26 4.70 -2.81 -1.77
CA THR A 26 3.78 -3.78 -2.38
C THR A 26 2.48 -3.79 -1.60
N LEU A 27 1.37 -3.66 -2.31
CA LEU A 27 0.05 -3.81 -1.73
C LEU A 27 -0.22 -5.29 -1.48
N ARG A 28 -0.34 -5.66 -0.20
CA ARG A 28 -0.63 -7.02 0.23
C ARG A 28 -1.95 -7.09 0.98
N GLY A 29 -2.72 -8.13 0.70
CA GLY A 29 -4.01 -8.38 1.33
C GLY A 29 -5.11 -8.52 0.30
N THR A 30 -6.34 -8.54 0.79
CA THR A 30 -7.52 -8.65 -0.06
C THR A 30 -7.99 -7.25 -0.45
N PHE A 31 -8.12 -7.04 -1.75
CA PHE A 31 -8.75 -5.85 -2.31
C PHE A 31 -10.26 -6.01 -2.18
N ARG A 32 -10.90 -5.15 -1.36
CA ARG A 32 -12.34 -5.21 -1.15
C ARG A 32 -13.04 -4.66 -2.37
N PHE A 33 -13.97 -5.41 -2.92
CA PHE A 33 -14.87 -4.88 -3.94
C PHE A 33 -15.70 -3.74 -3.34
N LEU A 34 -15.75 -2.59 -4.02
CA LEU A 34 -16.59 -1.47 -3.65
C LEU A 34 -17.82 -1.41 -4.56
N GLN A 35 -17.63 -1.06 -5.82
CA GLN A 35 -18.68 -0.95 -6.83
C GLN A 35 -18.11 -0.87 -8.24
N GLY A 36 -18.79 -1.44 -9.24
CA GLY A 36 -18.38 -1.35 -10.65
C GLY A 36 -16.98 -1.92 -10.87
N HIS A 37 -16.05 -1.09 -11.33
CA HIS A 37 -14.63 -1.46 -11.49
C HIS A 37 -13.76 -1.12 -10.27
N ALA A 38 -14.33 -0.54 -9.21
CA ALA A 38 -13.60 -0.02 -8.07
C ALA A 38 -13.38 -1.08 -6.97
N TYR A 39 -12.12 -1.13 -6.52
CA TYR A 39 -11.66 -1.91 -5.39
C TYR A 39 -10.95 -1.00 -4.38
N LEU A 40 -10.98 -1.41 -3.12
CA LEU A 40 -10.47 -0.65 -1.99
C LEU A 40 -9.45 -1.47 -1.19
N ILE A 41 -8.35 -0.83 -0.77
CA ILE A 41 -7.40 -1.40 0.19
C ILE A 41 -6.83 -0.33 1.13
N PRO A 42 -6.78 -0.57 2.46
CA PRO A 42 -6.05 0.28 3.39
C PRO A 42 -4.54 0.16 3.17
N VAL A 43 -3.83 1.29 3.17
CA VAL A 43 -2.39 1.37 2.98
C VAL A 43 -1.70 1.66 4.32
N LYS A 44 -1.02 0.64 4.87
CA LYS A 44 -0.42 0.70 6.21
C LYS A 44 0.80 1.62 6.31
N TYR A 45 1.58 1.73 5.24
CA TYR A 45 2.85 2.46 5.23
C TYR A 45 2.97 3.30 3.96
N PHE A 46 2.42 4.51 4.01
CA PHE A 46 2.58 5.50 2.94
C PHE A 46 3.31 6.73 3.49
N SER A 47 4.49 7.01 2.96
CA SER A 47 5.35 8.13 3.37
C SER A 47 5.38 9.28 2.36
N GLY A 48 4.64 9.19 1.26
CA GLY A 48 4.57 10.22 0.22
C GLY A 48 3.45 11.24 0.42
N GLU A 49 3.41 12.22 -0.47
CA GLU A 49 2.27 13.13 -0.65
C GLU A 49 1.14 12.40 -1.38
N LEU A 50 -0.09 12.44 -0.84
CA LEU A 50 -1.22 11.66 -1.39
C LEU A 50 -1.49 12.00 -2.87
N ASN A 51 -1.42 13.29 -3.21
CA ASN A 51 -1.69 13.77 -4.55
C ASN A 51 -0.58 13.44 -5.56
N ALA A 52 0.60 13.03 -5.09
CA ALA A 52 1.74 12.64 -5.90
C ALA A 52 1.90 11.12 -6.01
N ALA A 53 0.96 10.36 -5.46
CA ALA A 53 1.02 8.92 -5.42
C ALA A 53 1.10 8.30 -6.82
N ARG A 54 1.87 7.21 -6.94
CA ARG A 54 2.00 6.43 -8.18
C ARG A 54 1.63 4.98 -7.90
N LEU A 55 0.62 4.50 -8.60
CA LEU A 55 0.20 3.10 -8.55
C LEU A 55 0.79 2.35 -9.74
N TYR A 56 1.31 1.16 -9.48
CA TYR A 56 1.83 0.26 -10.51
C TYR A 56 1.12 -1.08 -10.46
N GLU A 57 0.91 -1.67 -11.63
CA GLU A 57 0.42 -3.04 -11.86
C GLU A 57 1.48 -3.76 -12.71
N ASP A 58 2.13 -4.79 -12.15
CA ASP A 58 3.26 -5.49 -12.78
C ASP A 58 4.32 -4.53 -13.35
N ASP A 59 4.73 -3.57 -12.53
CA ASP A 59 5.69 -2.51 -12.86
C ASP A 59 5.25 -1.51 -13.94
N ARG A 60 4.02 -1.63 -14.45
CA ARG A 60 3.43 -0.63 -15.36
C ARG A 60 2.63 0.40 -14.58
N PRO A 61 2.81 1.70 -14.84
CA PRO A 61 2.04 2.71 -14.15
C PRO A 61 0.55 2.60 -14.50
N LEU A 62 -0.29 2.64 -13.49
CA LEU A 62 -1.73 2.83 -13.60
C LEU A 62 -2.07 4.32 -13.54
N GLY A 63 -3.19 4.69 -14.13
CA GLY A 63 -3.77 6.02 -14.03
C GLY A 63 -4.99 6.16 -14.95
N PRO A 64 -5.61 7.35 -15.01
CA PRO A 64 -5.22 8.60 -14.34
C PRO A 64 -5.21 8.55 -12.79
N ALA A 65 -4.25 9.24 -12.18
CA ALA A 65 -4.16 9.45 -10.72
C ALA A 65 -5.14 10.53 -10.26
N ASN A 66 -5.49 10.54 -8.96
CA ASN A 66 -6.43 11.48 -8.35
C ASN A 66 -7.78 11.54 -9.09
N SER A 67 -8.23 10.41 -9.61
CA SER A 67 -9.51 10.31 -10.32
C SER A 67 -10.68 10.40 -9.34
N ASP A 68 -11.79 11.01 -9.75
CA ASP A 68 -13.02 10.97 -8.95
C ASP A 68 -13.51 9.52 -8.80
N ARG A 69 -14.00 9.17 -7.61
CA ARG A 69 -14.51 7.82 -7.32
C ARG A 69 -15.52 7.32 -8.34
N ARG A 70 -16.43 8.16 -8.85
CA ARG A 70 -17.41 7.74 -9.88
C ARG A 70 -16.73 7.34 -11.17
N GLU A 71 -15.62 7.98 -11.55
CA GLU A 71 -14.87 7.57 -12.74
C GLU A 71 -14.17 6.23 -12.54
N ILE A 72 -13.66 5.97 -11.33
CA ILE A 72 -13.07 4.66 -11.00
C ILE A 72 -14.14 3.58 -11.10
N GLU A 73 -15.32 3.82 -10.53
CA GLU A 73 -16.44 2.87 -10.54
C GLU A 73 -16.97 2.60 -11.96
N THR A 74 -17.12 3.64 -12.79
CA THR A 74 -17.82 3.56 -14.08
C THR A 74 -16.91 3.38 -15.29
N LYS A 75 -15.72 3.97 -15.29
CA LYS A 75 -14.76 3.90 -16.41
C LYS A 75 -13.63 2.92 -16.11
N GLY A 76 -13.19 2.86 -14.86
CA GLY A 76 -12.07 2.02 -14.43
C GLY A 76 -10.79 2.30 -15.22
N ALA A 77 -10.20 1.25 -15.79
CA ALA A 77 -9.03 1.29 -16.68
C ALA A 77 -7.78 1.90 -16.04
N GLY A 78 -7.45 1.46 -14.81
CA GLY A 78 -6.26 1.93 -14.09
C GLY A 78 -6.45 3.22 -13.28
N ARG A 79 -7.65 3.83 -13.30
CA ARG A 79 -7.94 5.01 -12.48
C ARG A 79 -7.83 4.71 -11.00
N PHE A 80 -7.29 5.66 -10.25
CA PHE A 80 -7.19 5.54 -8.80
C PHE A 80 -7.24 6.89 -8.07
N GLU A 81 -7.56 6.84 -6.79
CA GLU A 81 -7.41 7.91 -5.82
C GLU A 81 -6.82 7.36 -4.52
N LEU A 82 -6.03 8.19 -3.83
CA LEU A 82 -5.49 7.90 -2.52
C LEU A 82 -5.91 9.02 -1.57
N HIS A 83 -6.66 8.69 -0.52
CA HIS A 83 -7.14 9.68 0.44
C HIS A 83 -6.94 9.22 1.87
N ARG A 84 -6.88 10.18 2.82
CA ARG A 84 -6.93 9.85 4.25
C ARG A 84 -8.38 9.73 4.68
N ASP A 85 -8.73 8.55 5.16
CA ASP A 85 -9.98 8.34 5.87
C ASP A 85 -9.80 8.77 7.33
N THR A 86 -10.53 9.79 7.76
CA THR A 86 -10.48 10.32 9.14
C THR A 86 -11.12 9.40 10.16
N THR A 87 -11.88 8.39 9.71
CA THR A 87 -12.51 7.39 10.56
C THR A 87 -11.63 6.16 10.78
N ASN A 88 -10.51 6.06 10.04
CA ASN A 88 -9.66 4.89 10.01
C ASN A 88 -8.26 5.17 10.59
N TRP A 89 -7.86 4.38 11.59
CA TRP A 89 -6.54 4.49 12.24
C TRP A 89 -5.39 3.83 11.43
N PHE A 90 -5.70 3.12 10.34
CA PHE A 90 -4.75 2.29 9.60
C PHE A 90 -3.99 3.02 8.47
N GLY A 91 -4.22 4.32 8.27
CA GLY A 91 -3.56 5.12 7.24
C GLY A 91 -4.47 5.48 6.06
N PRO A 92 -3.89 5.97 4.94
CA PRO A 92 -4.67 6.31 3.76
C PRO A 92 -5.31 5.06 3.12
N VAL A 93 -6.36 5.30 2.36
CA VAL A 93 -7.12 4.29 1.64
C VAL A 93 -6.91 4.52 0.15
N LEU A 94 -6.51 3.45 -0.55
CA LEU A 94 -6.45 3.42 -2.01
C LEU A 94 -7.79 2.90 -2.53
N VAL A 95 -8.40 3.66 -3.44
CA VAL A 95 -9.50 3.20 -4.28
C VAL A 95 -8.99 3.19 -5.72
N PHE A 96 -9.11 2.06 -6.41
CA PHE A 96 -8.57 1.91 -7.76
C PHE A 96 -9.33 0.88 -8.59
N SER A 97 -9.00 0.85 -9.87
CA SER A 97 -9.39 -0.19 -10.82
C SER A 97 -8.12 -0.75 -11.47
N THR A 98 -8.16 -2.02 -11.88
CA THR A 98 -7.06 -2.64 -12.63
C THR A 98 -7.05 -2.11 -14.07
N SER A 99 -5.92 -2.30 -14.78
CA SER A 99 -5.75 -1.77 -16.14
C SER A 99 -6.83 -2.23 -17.14
N ASP A 100 -7.35 -3.44 -16.94
CA ASP A 100 -8.35 -4.10 -17.79
C ASP A 100 -9.65 -4.44 -17.02
N ASN A 101 -9.87 -3.81 -15.86
CA ASN A 101 -11.05 -3.97 -15.01
C ASN A 101 -11.29 -5.39 -14.46
N THR A 102 -10.30 -6.28 -14.57
CA THR A 102 -10.33 -7.61 -13.95
C THR A 102 -10.18 -7.54 -12.43
N ASP A 103 -10.70 -8.53 -11.71
CA ASP A 103 -10.60 -8.61 -10.24
C ASP A 103 -9.13 -8.71 -9.80
N PRO A 104 -8.60 -7.72 -9.04
CA PRO A 104 -7.21 -7.71 -8.60
C PRO A 104 -6.86 -8.86 -7.64
N ASN A 105 -7.86 -9.52 -7.04
CA ASN A 105 -7.63 -10.70 -6.20
C ASN A 105 -7.45 -11.99 -7.03
N LYS A 106 -7.78 -11.97 -8.32
CA LYS A 106 -7.82 -13.17 -9.19
C LYS A 106 -6.93 -13.06 -10.41
N ASN A 107 -6.52 -11.85 -10.79
CA ASN A 107 -5.76 -11.64 -12.03
C ASN A 107 -4.26 -11.95 -11.92
N GLY A 108 -3.77 -12.30 -10.73
CA GLY A 108 -2.39 -12.76 -10.51
C GLY A 108 -1.32 -11.66 -10.56
N ARG A 109 -1.71 -10.39 -10.67
CA ARG A 109 -0.80 -9.24 -10.80
C ARG A 109 -0.32 -8.73 -9.46
N LYS A 110 0.82 -8.05 -9.46
CA LYS A 110 1.39 -7.39 -8.28
C LYS A 110 1.16 -5.90 -8.36
N TYR A 111 0.70 -5.33 -7.25
CA TYR A 111 0.43 -3.90 -7.14
C TYR A 111 1.41 -3.25 -6.18
N ARG A 112 1.92 -2.07 -6.55
CA ARG A 112 2.85 -1.28 -5.74
C ARG A 112 2.42 0.17 -5.73
N LEU A 113 2.51 0.80 -4.56
CA LEU A 113 2.18 2.22 -4.37
C LEU A 113 3.41 2.99 -3.90
N GLU A 114 3.69 4.12 -4.53
CA GLU A 114 4.81 5.01 -4.21
C GLU A 114 4.35 6.44 -3.94
#